data_AF-A0AA38LJ81-F1
#
_entry.id   AF-A0AA38LJ81-F1
#
_cell.length_a   1.000
_cell.length_b   1.000
_cell.length_c   1.000
_cell.angle_alpha   90.00
_cell.angle_beta   90.00
_cell.angle_gamma   90.00
#
_symmetry.space_group_name_H-M   'P 1'
#
loop_
_entity.id
_entity.type
_entity.pdbx_description
1 polymer ?
#
loop_
_entity_poly.entity_id
_entity_poly.type
_entity_poly.pdbx_seq_one_letter_code
_entity_poly.pdbx_strand_id
1 'polypeptide(L)'
;DMVKASKYFVNGSHPKSFAIALIDFTDKCYPGEADLAIARGVLMYLASGDLRNANHLMGELKEHSRTKEIELPNTPLLQFVKYLLLVLERDALPLFQILRKNYMSSINRDSFFNELLDEIAERFYGVHHRSGLQSILGDIFK
;
A
#
# COMPACT_ATOMS: atom_id res chain seq x y z
N ASP A 1 10.64 -13.57 2.89
CA ASP A 1 10.59 -12.11 3.08
C ASP A 1 9.40 -11.56 2.31
N MET A 2 8.46 -10.92 3.00
CA MET A 2 7.24 -10.39 2.39
C MET A 2 7.49 -9.26 1.42
N VAL A 3 8.58 -8.48 1.57
CA VAL A 3 8.90 -7.38 0.65
C VAL A 3 9.08 -7.91 -0.78
N LYS A 4 9.84 -9.00 -0.94
CA LYS A 4 10.06 -9.65 -2.23
C LYS A 4 8.77 -10.27 -2.78
N ALA A 5 8.00 -10.96 -1.93
CA ALA A 5 6.73 -11.55 -2.34
C ALA A 5 5.73 -10.50 -2.84
N SER A 6 5.63 -9.35 -2.16
CA SER A 6 4.77 -8.25 -2.57
C SER A 6 5.04 -7.79 -4.01
N LYS A 7 6.32 -7.70 -4.41
CA LYS A 7 6.71 -7.33 -5.79
C LYS A 7 6.16 -8.33 -6.81
N TYR A 8 6.32 -9.63 -6.56
CA TYR A 8 5.83 -10.67 -7.46
C TYR A 8 4.30 -10.63 -7.62
N PHE A 9 3.57 -10.47 -6.51
CA PHE A 9 2.12 -10.40 -6.56
C PHE A 9 1.60 -9.18 -7.30
N VAL A 10 2.21 -8.01 -7.07
CA VAL A 10 1.83 -6.76 -7.71
C VAL A 10 2.11 -6.82 -9.21
N ASN A 11 3.31 -7.23 -9.62
CA ASN A 11 3.66 -7.37 -11.04
C ASN A 11 2.78 -8.40 -11.76
N GLY A 12 2.38 -9.46 -11.06
CA GLY A 12 1.47 -10.47 -11.59
C GLY A 12 -0.01 -10.08 -11.58
N SER A 13 -0.41 -8.96 -10.98
CA SER A 13 -1.83 -8.57 -10.83
C SER A 13 -2.69 -9.64 -10.15
N HIS A 14 -2.19 -10.24 -9.06
CA HIS A 14 -2.88 -11.33 -8.33
C HIS A 14 -3.33 -10.88 -6.91
N PRO A 15 -4.27 -9.93 -6.77
CA PRO A 15 -4.65 -9.37 -5.47
C PRO A 15 -5.23 -10.40 -4.49
N LYS A 16 -5.99 -11.39 -4.97
CA LYS A 16 -6.56 -12.45 -4.11
C LYS A 16 -5.49 -13.36 -3.50
N SER A 17 -4.60 -13.91 -4.33
CA SER A 17 -3.49 -14.74 -3.84
C SER A 17 -2.57 -13.96 -2.90
N PHE A 18 -2.40 -12.66 -3.17
CA PHE A 18 -1.63 -11.78 -2.30
C PHE A 18 -2.31 -11.56 -0.94
N ALA A 19 -3.63 -11.33 -0.92
CA ALA A 19 -4.39 -11.23 0.32
C ALA A 19 -4.23 -12.48 1.19
N ILE A 20 -4.32 -13.67 0.58
CA ILE A 20 -4.11 -14.95 1.29
C ILE A 20 -2.72 -14.99 1.92
N ALA A 21 -1.68 -14.67 1.14
CA ALA A 21 -0.30 -14.65 1.65
C ALA A 21 -0.09 -13.62 2.77
N LEU A 22 -0.74 -12.46 2.71
CA LEU A 22 -0.67 -11.44 3.75
C LEU A 22 -1.40 -11.86 5.04
N ILE A 23 -2.53 -12.54 4.93
CA ILE A 23 -3.23 -13.10 6.11
C ILE A 23 -2.36 -14.19 6.76
N ASP A 24 -1.81 -15.10 5.96
CA ASP A 24 -0.92 -16.16 6.46
C ASP A 24 0.36 -15.61 7.10
N PHE A 25 0.84 -14.47 6.61
CA PHE A 25 1.96 -13.74 7.21
C PHE A 25 1.56 -13.06 8.53
N THR A 26 0.38 -12.44 8.58
CA THR A 26 -0.12 -11.71 9.76
C THR A 26 -0.15 -12.61 11.00
N ASP A 27 -0.57 -13.88 10.83
CA ASP A 27 -0.62 -14.90 11.89
C ASP A 27 0.75 -15.24 12.49
N LYS A 28 1.84 -15.02 11.75
CA LYS A 28 3.20 -15.51 12.10
C LYS A 28 4.22 -14.40 12.32
N CYS A 29 3.85 -13.15 12.05
CA CYS A 29 4.77 -12.03 12.07
C CYS A 29 4.97 -11.44 13.47
N TYR A 30 6.02 -10.64 13.63
CA TYR A 30 6.23 -9.88 14.87
C TYR A 30 5.18 -8.76 15.01
N PRO A 31 4.84 -8.35 16.25
CA PRO A 31 3.94 -7.22 16.47
C PRO A 31 4.39 -5.97 15.72
N GLY A 32 3.48 -5.37 14.95
CA GLY A 32 3.76 -4.18 14.14
C GLY A 32 4.33 -4.44 12.75
N GLU A 33 4.56 -5.70 12.34
CA GLU A 33 4.97 -6.03 10.96
C GLU A 33 3.76 -6.20 10.03
N ALA A 34 2.64 -6.69 10.55
CA ALA A 34 1.44 -6.98 9.77
C ALA A 34 0.90 -5.74 9.03
N ASP A 35 0.78 -4.61 9.73
CA ASP A 35 0.23 -3.39 9.14
C ASP A 35 1.19 -2.77 8.11
N LEU A 36 2.50 -2.87 8.33
CA LEU A 36 3.52 -2.48 7.35
C LEU A 36 3.44 -3.34 6.09
N ALA A 37 3.32 -4.67 6.22
CA ALA A 37 3.23 -5.58 5.08
C ALA A 37 1.97 -5.32 4.23
N ILE A 38 0.82 -5.14 4.90
CA ILE A 38 -0.45 -4.83 4.22
C ILE A 38 -0.38 -3.46 3.55
N ALA A 39 0.09 -2.42 4.26
CA ALA A 39 0.21 -1.08 3.71
C ALA A 39 1.13 -1.06 2.49
N ARG A 40 2.28 -1.77 2.55
CA ARG A 40 3.18 -1.91 1.41
C ARG A 40 2.49 -2.51 0.20
N GLY A 41 1.75 -3.61 0.38
CA GLY A 41 1.05 -4.27 -0.71
C GLY A 41 0.05 -3.36 -1.42
N VAL A 42 -0.74 -2.61 -0.65
CA VAL A 42 -1.70 -1.64 -1.21
C VAL A 42 -0.97 -0.48 -1.90
N LEU A 43 0.02 0.14 -1.25
CA LEU A 43 0.76 1.27 -1.80
C LEU A 43 1.53 0.91 -3.08
N MET A 44 2.01 -0.34 -3.23
CA MET A 44 2.68 -0.79 -4.45
C MET A 44 1.72 -0.93 -5.64
N TYR A 45 0.49 -1.42 -5.43
CA TYR A 45 -0.53 -1.39 -6.48
C TYR A 45 -0.87 0.06 -6.87
N LEU A 46 -0.99 0.95 -5.88
CA LEU A 46 -1.25 2.36 -6.17
C LEU A 46 -0.08 3.02 -6.91
N ALA A 47 1.18 2.78 -6.53
CA ALA A 47 2.34 3.35 -7.22
C ALA A 47 2.49 2.88 -8.68
N SER A 48 1.92 1.71 -9.02
CA SER A 48 1.82 1.24 -10.41
C SER A 48 0.60 1.79 -11.17
N GLY A 49 -0.20 2.66 -10.54
CA GLY A 49 -1.42 3.25 -11.11
C GLY A 49 -2.65 2.33 -11.03
N ASP A 50 -2.58 1.21 -10.31
CA ASP A 50 -3.63 0.19 -10.26
C ASP A 50 -4.53 0.33 -9.03
N LEU A 51 -5.40 1.35 -9.07
CA LEU A 51 -6.40 1.56 -8.02
C LEU A 51 -7.40 0.40 -7.89
N ARG A 52 -7.66 -0.31 -9.00
CA ARG A 52 -8.60 -1.43 -9.03
C ARG A 52 -8.07 -2.60 -8.20
N ASN A 53 -6.85 -3.05 -8.46
CA ASN A 53 -6.25 -4.16 -7.72
C ASN A 53 -5.88 -3.76 -6.28
N ALA A 54 -5.55 -2.49 -6.02
CA ALA A 54 -5.39 -1.99 -4.66
C ALA A 54 -6.67 -2.13 -3.82
N ASN A 55 -7.82 -1.72 -4.37
CA ASN A 55 -9.13 -1.90 -3.72
C ASN A 55 -9.50 -3.37 -3.60
N HIS A 56 -9.25 -4.17 -4.64
CA HIS A 56 -9.54 -5.60 -4.62
C HIS A 56 -8.72 -6.31 -3.53
N LEU A 57 -7.43 -6.01 -3.40
CA LEU A 57 -6.58 -6.53 -2.33
C LEU A 57 -7.17 -6.22 -0.95
N MET A 58 -7.60 -4.98 -0.71
CA MET A 58 -8.19 -4.59 0.58
C MET A 58 -9.53 -5.28 0.84
N GLY A 59 -10.32 -5.55 -0.20
CA GLY A 59 -11.55 -6.33 -0.11
C GLY A 59 -11.27 -7.80 0.25
N GLU A 60 -10.36 -8.44 -0.47
CA GLU A 60 -9.97 -9.84 -0.24
C GLU A 60 -9.34 -10.03 1.14
N LEU A 61 -8.55 -9.06 1.63
CA LEU A 61 -8.01 -9.08 2.99
C LEU A 61 -9.11 -9.12 4.05
N LYS A 62 -10.16 -8.31 3.90
CA LYS A 62 -11.30 -8.29 4.84
C LYS A 62 -12.06 -9.62 4.81
N GLU A 63 -12.29 -10.15 3.62
CA GLU A 63 -13.03 -11.41 3.45
C GLU A 63 -12.27 -12.61 4.03
N HIS A 64 -10.97 -12.72 3.73
CA HIS A 64 -10.13 -13.81 4.22
C HIS A 64 -9.83 -13.68 5.71
N SER A 65 -9.68 -12.46 6.23
CA SER A 65 -9.59 -12.18 7.68
C SER A 65 -10.80 -12.73 8.42
N ARG A 66 -12.02 -12.49 7.91
CA ARG A 66 -13.25 -13.02 8.49
C ARG A 66 -13.31 -14.55 8.40
N THR A 67 -12.93 -15.12 7.27
CA THR A 67 -12.98 -16.57 7.02
C THR A 67 -12.01 -17.34 7.92
N LYS A 68 -10.82 -16.79 8.19
CA LYS A 68 -9.80 -17.42 9.03
C LYS A 68 -9.85 -16.98 10.50
N GLU A 69 -10.81 -16.12 10.87
CA GLU A 69 -10.92 -15.54 12.22
C GLU A 69 -9.63 -14.84 12.69
N ILE A 70 -8.89 -14.24 11.74
CA ILE A 70 -7.67 -13.47 12.01
C ILE A 70 -8.03 -11.99 11.94
N GLU A 71 -7.85 -11.26 13.04
CA GLU A 71 -8.12 -9.81 13.04
C GLU A 71 -7.07 -9.04 12.26
N LEU A 72 -7.52 -8.17 11.35
CA LEU A 72 -6.63 -7.20 10.72
C LEU A 72 -6.19 -6.13 11.73
N PRO A 73 -4.94 -5.65 11.67
CA PRO A 73 -4.47 -4.64 12.60
C PRO A 73 -5.34 -3.38 12.57
N ASN A 74 -5.77 -2.91 13.74
CA ASN A 74 -6.46 -1.63 13.86
C ASN A 74 -5.47 -0.52 14.20
N THR A 75 -4.69 -0.09 13.19
CA THR A 75 -3.61 0.90 13.37
C THR A 75 -3.87 2.18 12.57
N PRO A 76 -3.27 3.32 12.98
CA PRO A 76 -3.36 4.56 12.19
C PRO A 76 -2.82 4.39 10.77
N LEU A 77 -1.85 3.51 10.54
CA LEU A 77 -1.33 3.22 9.20
C LEU A 77 -2.39 2.55 8.31
N LEU A 78 -3.10 1.53 8.79
CA LEU A 78 -4.18 0.93 8.01
C LEU A 78 -5.38 1.85 7.86
N GLN A 79 -5.61 2.74 8.82
CA GLN A 79 -6.61 3.79 8.66
C GLN A 79 -6.23 4.77 7.54
N PHE A 80 -4.96 5.19 7.48
CA PHE A 80 -4.41 5.99 6.38
C PHE A 80 -4.64 5.30 5.02
N VAL A 81 -4.29 4.02 4.90
CA VAL A 81 -4.46 3.26 3.65
C VAL A 81 -5.92 3.22 3.21
N LYS A 82 -6.86 2.97 4.13
CA LYS A 82 -8.31 2.98 3.84
C LYS A 82 -8.77 4.35 3.33
N TYR A 83 -8.34 5.44 3.97
CA TYR A 83 -8.69 6.79 3.53
C TYR A 83 -8.01 7.19 2.22
N LEU A 84 -6.77 6.75 1.99
CA LEU A 84 -6.06 6.98 0.74
C LEU A 84 -6.82 6.40 -0.45
N LEU A 85 -7.29 5.15 -0.35
CA LEU A 85 -8.12 4.52 -1.39
C LEU A 85 -9.36 5.38 -1.72
N LEU A 86 -10.08 5.86 -0.70
CA LEU A 86 -11.27 6.72 -0.88
C LEU A 86 -10.97 8.11 -1.46
N VAL A 87 -9.76 8.63 -1.24
CA VAL A 87 -9.34 9.92 -1.78
C VAL A 87 -8.94 9.81 -3.25
N LEU A 88 -8.29 8.70 -3.63
CA LEU A 88 -7.91 8.44 -5.02
C LEU A 88 -9.12 8.20 -5.94
N GLU A 89 -10.28 7.81 -5.39
CA GLU A 89 -11.54 7.73 -6.15
C GLU A 89 -12.11 9.11 -6.55
N ARG A 90 -11.69 10.19 -5.89
CA ARG A 90 -12.35 11.51 -5.99
C ARG A 90 -11.50 12.61 -6.65
N ASP A 91 -10.38 12.25 -7.27
CA ASP A 91 -9.39 13.18 -7.83
C ASP A 91 -9.14 14.42 -6.95
N ALA A 92 -8.81 14.19 -5.67
CA ALA A 92 -8.72 15.22 -4.64
C ALA A 92 -7.31 15.39 -4.07
N LEU A 93 -6.39 16.00 -4.84
CA LEU A 93 -5.00 16.26 -4.43
C LEU A 93 -4.88 16.97 -3.06
N PRO A 94 -5.69 18.00 -2.72
CA PRO A 94 -5.59 18.64 -1.40
C PRO A 94 -5.88 17.67 -0.25
N LEU A 95 -6.85 16.75 -0.41
CA LEU A 95 -7.15 15.74 0.61
C LEU A 95 -6.02 14.72 0.75
N PHE A 96 -5.40 14.33 -0.37
CA PHE A 96 -4.23 13.46 -0.36
C PHE A 96 -3.08 14.07 0.44
N GLN A 97 -2.79 15.36 0.24
CA GLN A 97 -1.74 16.07 0.98
C GLN A 97 -2.05 16.16 2.49
N ILE A 98 -3.31 16.45 2.85
CA ILE A 98 -3.75 16.49 4.25
C ILE A 98 -3.60 15.11 4.90
N LEU A 99 -3.97 14.02 4.21
CA LEU A 99 -3.78 12.66 4.70
C LEU A 99 -2.31 12.35 4.96
N ARG A 100 -1.41 12.64 4.01
CA ARG A 100 0.05 12.42 4.19
C ARG A 100 0.57 13.16 5.42
N LYS A 101 0.16 14.41 5.61
CA LYS A 101 0.58 15.22 6.77
C LYS A 101 0.07 14.65 8.09
N ASN A 102 -1.22 14.29 8.16
CA ASN A 102 -1.85 13.84 9.40
C ASN A 102 -1.36 12.46 9.86
N TYR A 103 -0.95 11.61 8.92
CA TYR A 103 -0.48 10.26 9.20
C TYR A 103 1.04 10.10 9.09
N MET A 104 1.79 11.22 9.02
CA MET A 104 3.24 11.22 8.82
C MET A 104 4.00 10.31 9.79
N SER A 105 3.62 10.29 11.07
CA SER A 105 4.26 9.42 12.08
C SER A 105 4.10 7.93 11.78
N SER A 106 2.98 7.54 11.17
CA SER A 106 2.69 6.15 10.81
C SER A 106 3.35 5.76 9.49
N ILE A 107 3.37 6.70 8.53
CA ILE A 107 4.03 6.54 7.23
C ILE A 107 5.55 6.40 7.42
N ASN A 108 6.16 7.24 8.26
CA ASN A 108 7.60 7.27 8.47
C ASN A 108 8.17 6.04 9.23
N ARG A 109 7.32 5.09 9.63
CA ARG A 109 7.78 3.78 10.12
C ARG A 109 8.49 2.99 9.03
N ASP A 110 8.24 3.32 7.75
CA ASP A 110 8.97 2.77 6.62
C ASP A 110 9.26 3.88 5.60
N SER A 111 10.56 4.15 5.37
CA SER A 111 10.99 5.17 4.42
C SER A 111 10.48 4.91 2.99
N PHE A 112 10.32 3.65 2.60
CA PHE A 112 9.82 3.26 1.27
C PHE A 112 8.39 3.73 1.02
N PHE A 113 7.58 3.95 2.07
CA PHE A 113 6.22 4.46 1.87
C PHE A 113 6.19 5.88 1.33
N ASN A 114 7.14 6.73 1.71
CA ASN A 114 7.20 8.09 1.15
C ASN A 114 7.52 8.05 -0.35
N GLU A 115 8.43 7.16 -0.77
CA GLU A 115 8.75 6.95 -2.18
C GLU A 115 7.52 6.46 -2.96
N LEU A 116 6.80 5.45 -2.45
CA LEU A 116 5.56 4.99 -3.07
C LEU A 116 4.50 6.09 -3.14
N LEU A 117 4.40 6.94 -2.11
CA LEU A 117 3.43 8.03 -2.07
C LEU A 117 3.77 9.16 -3.05
N ASP A 118 5.05 9.39 -3.35
CA ASP A 118 5.45 10.32 -4.39
C ASP A 118 5.10 9.78 -5.78
N GLU A 119 5.34 8.49 -6.03
CA GLU A 119 4.89 7.81 -7.26
C GLU A 119 3.37 7.85 -7.42
N ILE A 120 2.61 7.62 -6.33
CA ILE A 120 1.15 7.74 -6.34
C ILE A 120 0.72 9.17 -6.70
N ALA A 121 1.40 10.19 -6.16
CA ALA A 121 1.08 11.57 -6.47
C ALA A 121 1.34 11.91 -7.94
N GLU A 122 2.42 11.38 -8.51
CA GLU A 122 2.71 11.53 -9.94
C GLU A 122 1.67 10.81 -10.80
N ARG A 123 1.36 9.54 -10.50
CA ARG A 123 0.45 8.70 -11.28
C ARG A 123 -0.99 9.21 -11.30
N PHE A 124 -1.50 9.64 -10.15
CA PHE A 124 -2.92 10.01 -9.99
C PHE A 124 -3.17 11.51 -10.14
N TYR A 125 -2.18 12.36 -9.87
CA TYR A 125 -2.37 13.82 -9.87
C TYR A 125 -1.38 14.58 -10.77
N GLY A 126 -0.46 13.89 -11.45
CA GLY A 126 0.55 14.53 -12.31
C GLY A 126 1.56 15.39 -11.54
N VAL A 127 1.70 15.17 -10.22
CA VAL A 127 2.67 15.91 -9.40
C VAL A 127 4.05 15.32 -9.58
N HIS A 128 4.88 15.95 -10.41
CA HIS A 128 6.26 15.52 -10.59
C HIS A 128 7.11 15.86 -9.35
N HIS A 129 7.59 14.82 -8.66
CA HIS A 129 8.56 15.01 -7.60
C HIS A 129 9.96 15.18 -8.22
N ARG A 130 10.62 16.31 -7.98
CA ARG A 130 12.02 16.54 -8.40
C ARG A 130 12.96 15.80 -7.44
N SER A 131 13.01 14.48 -7.52
CA SER A 131 14.05 13.70 -6.84
C SER A 131 14.83 12.91 -7.88
N GLY A 132 16.17 13.02 -7.85
CA GLY A 132 17.10 12.33 -8.75
C GLY A 132 17.12 10.80 -8.61
N LEU A 133 16.13 10.22 -7.92
CA LEU A 133 15.98 8.80 -7.64
C LEU A 133 15.09 8.06 -8.65
N GLN A 134 14.53 8.74 -9.67
CA GLN A 134 13.84 8.09 -10.81
C GLN A 134 14.71 6.98 -11.46
N SER A 135 16.04 7.07 -11.32
CA SER A 135 16.98 6.06 -11.82
C SER A 135 16.93 4.72 -11.07
N ILE A 136 16.55 4.69 -9.78
CA ILE A 136 16.52 3.44 -8.99
C ILE A 136 15.19 2.71 -9.17
N LEU A 137 14.08 3.45 -9.31
CA LEU A 137 12.76 2.87 -9.54
C LEU A 137 12.61 2.34 -10.97
N GLY A 138 13.24 2.99 -11.96
CA GLY A 138 13.33 2.48 -13.33
C GLY A 138 13.94 1.07 -13.41
N ASP A 139 14.87 0.73 -12.51
CA ASP A 139 15.46 -0.61 -12.41
C ASP A 139 14.64 -1.58 -11.53
N ILE A 140 13.73 -1.08 -10.68
CA ILE A 140 12.85 -1.91 -9.84
C ILE A 140 11.58 -2.36 -10.59
N PHE A 141 11.12 -1.57 -11.56
CA PHE A 141 9.92 -1.84 -12.36
C PHE A 141 10.22 -2.43 -13.75
N LYS A 142 11.50 -2.70 -14.08
CA LYS A 142 11.93 -3.32 -15.33
C LYS A 142 12.09 -4.84 -15.20
#